data_AF-A0A7Z0BRV2-F1
#
_entry.id   AF-A0A7Z0BRV2-F1
#
_cell.length_a   1.000
_cell.length_b   1.000
_cell.length_c   1.000
_cell.angle_alpha   90.00
_cell.angle_beta   90.00
_cell.angle_gamma   90.00
#
_symmetry.space_group_name_H-M   'P 1'
#
loop_
_entity.id
_entity.type
_entity.pdbx_description
1 polymer ?
#
loop_
_entity_poly.entity_id
_entity_poly.type
_entity_poly.pdbx_seq_one_letter_code
_entity_poly.pdbx_strand_id
1 'polypeptide(L)'
;MLDLLDIGGRCAVIIPEGVLFGNTDAHVRLRRELLAEHVVEGVISLPGGVFQPYTGVKTSILIFRKVTRRDNKQTLPSNATPLSEHVWFYEVEEDGYSKDAKRSARPGQQNDLWDALEKFKAWISQGRSGAQLNEKTLLQPRFYTERWRQALLRDTADKLTPAGEAFSALADTSMWDGQVWGIRELFPELPANPKEAEEKVRSASGSVLIELALQALTPAAQKAWNATISARLVEEITDSELIDAWKKAAKPFEAQFKKLAREMEAFFEKEDSPALSIWKDLVKTALAEVQRDVYVLGLLRGNQPPKAMTVHDIGEKLTETAREVAKLDGFDVTLRSLAIDQATELSAAKHWVVSVRDWARNDEWQSEDGQLIGSHDADGWVRPSYVQAMLADGLYDDKGALKDGLLDPDCIEAREWNLSAGQYKPFDFTQLKSDKSVAELIGTLKTTEQDIINGLDKLLAMVEGRE
;
A
#
# COMPACT_ATOMS: atom_id res chain seq x y z
N MET A 1 -15.78 -5.33 29.06
CA MET A 1 -14.59 -6.01 28.49
C MET A 1 -13.57 -6.31 29.56
N LEU A 2 -13.01 -5.31 30.23
CA LEU A 2 -12.03 -5.48 31.31
C LEU A 2 -12.49 -6.41 32.45
N ASP A 3 -13.76 -6.31 32.85
CA ASP A 3 -14.35 -7.22 33.84
C ASP A 3 -14.41 -8.69 33.39
N LEU A 4 -14.55 -8.93 32.08
CA LEU A 4 -14.71 -10.27 31.49
C LEU A 4 -13.37 -10.96 31.20
N LEU A 5 -12.27 -10.22 31.13
CA LEU A 5 -10.95 -10.82 30.93
C LEU A 5 -10.51 -11.58 32.17
N ASP A 6 -9.88 -12.73 31.97
CA ASP A 6 -9.09 -13.38 33.00
C ASP A 6 -7.82 -12.57 33.30
N ILE A 7 -7.21 -12.80 34.47
CA ILE A 7 -5.92 -12.19 34.80
C ILE A 7 -4.88 -12.66 33.77
N GLY A 8 -4.09 -11.72 33.25
CA GLY A 8 -3.14 -11.96 32.16
C GLY A 8 -3.78 -11.91 30.77
N GLY A 9 -5.10 -11.91 30.67
CA GLY A 9 -5.83 -11.76 29.41
C GLY A 9 -5.57 -10.40 28.77
N ARG A 10 -5.45 -10.39 27.44
CA ARG A 10 -5.21 -9.20 26.62
C ARG A 10 -6.43 -8.85 25.79
N CYS A 11 -6.64 -7.57 25.52
CA CYS A 11 -7.72 -7.06 24.70
C CYS A 11 -7.22 -5.92 23.81
N ALA A 12 -7.66 -5.92 22.57
CA ALA A 12 -7.56 -4.79 21.66
C ALA A 12 -8.99 -4.32 21.34
N VAL A 13 -9.28 -3.03 21.53
CA VAL A 13 -10.61 -2.45 21.33
C VAL A 13 -10.52 -1.17 20.52
N ILE A 14 -11.42 -1.01 19.55
CA ILE A 14 -11.57 0.24 18.80
C ILE A 14 -12.53 1.14 19.58
N ILE A 15 -12.09 2.36 19.88
CA ILE A 15 -12.86 3.37 20.62
C ILE A 15 -12.78 4.73 19.93
N PRO A 16 -13.78 5.61 20.11
CA PRO A 16 -13.65 7.01 19.75
C PRO A 16 -12.48 7.64 20.53
N GLU A 17 -11.69 8.48 19.87
CA GLU A 17 -10.50 9.06 20.50
C GLU A 17 -10.86 9.93 21.72
N GLY A 18 -12.06 10.49 21.78
CA GLY A 18 -12.56 11.27 22.92
C GLY A 18 -12.52 10.53 24.27
N VAL A 19 -12.56 9.20 24.27
CA VAL A 19 -12.41 8.40 25.51
C VAL A 19 -10.99 8.51 26.08
N LEU A 20 -9.99 8.76 25.22
CA LEU A 20 -8.57 8.80 25.57
C LEU A 20 -8.11 10.16 26.11
N PHE A 21 -8.88 11.23 25.90
CA PHE A 21 -8.55 12.59 26.35
C PHE A 21 -9.72 13.33 27.01
N GLY A 22 -10.89 12.71 27.15
CA GLY A 22 -12.07 13.37 27.72
C GLY A 22 -11.87 13.72 29.20
N ASN A 23 -12.38 14.91 29.58
CA ASN A 23 -12.19 15.48 30.93
C ASN A 23 -13.33 15.16 31.90
N THR A 24 -14.32 14.36 31.52
CA THR A 24 -15.35 13.91 32.47
C THR A 24 -14.73 12.94 33.47
N ASP A 25 -15.19 12.96 34.73
CA ASP A 25 -14.70 12.07 35.79
C ASP A 25 -14.63 10.60 35.38
N ALA A 26 -15.62 10.11 34.62
CA ALA A 26 -15.65 8.73 34.13
C ALA A 26 -14.49 8.39 33.18
N HIS A 27 -14.13 9.31 32.28
CA HIS A 27 -13.01 9.15 31.34
C HIS A 27 -11.67 9.19 32.07
N VAL A 28 -11.47 10.17 32.96
CA VAL A 28 -10.23 10.29 33.75
C VAL A 28 -10.04 9.06 34.64
N ARG A 29 -11.10 8.65 35.34
CA ARG A 29 -11.10 7.44 36.18
C ARG A 29 -10.75 6.20 35.39
N LEU A 30 -11.33 6.01 34.21
CA LEU A 30 -11.04 4.85 33.36
C LEU A 30 -9.57 4.81 32.92
N ARG A 31 -9.02 5.95 32.47
CA ARG A 31 -7.61 6.03 32.02
C ARG A 31 -6.64 5.75 33.16
N ARG A 32 -6.92 6.31 34.34
CA ARG A 32 -6.15 6.01 35.56
C ARG A 32 -6.25 4.54 35.96
N GLU A 33 -7.45 3.94 35.94
CA GLU A 33 -7.64 2.51 36.23
C GLU A 33 -6.83 1.63 35.27
N LEU A 34 -6.89 1.93 33.97
CA LEU A 34 -6.15 1.20 32.94
C LEU A 34 -4.63 1.23 33.16
N LEU A 35 -4.08 2.38 33.57
CA LEU A 35 -2.64 2.56 33.73
C LEU A 35 -2.13 2.14 35.12
N ALA A 36 -2.94 2.35 36.16
CA ALA A 36 -2.56 2.08 37.54
C ALA A 36 -2.83 0.64 37.98
N GLU A 37 -3.91 0.02 37.48
CA GLU A 37 -4.31 -1.33 37.92
C GLU A 37 -4.09 -2.39 36.83
N HIS A 38 -3.80 -1.97 35.60
CA HIS A 38 -3.59 -2.83 34.46
C HIS A 38 -2.37 -2.37 33.65
N VAL A 39 -2.08 -3.07 32.55
CA VAL A 39 -0.98 -2.72 31.65
C VAL A 39 -1.57 -2.29 30.31
N VAL A 40 -1.43 -1.01 29.96
CA VAL A 40 -1.70 -0.52 28.61
C VAL A 40 -0.46 -0.78 27.77
N GLU A 41 -0.58 -1.69 26.79
CA GLU A 41 0.54 -2.14 25.96
C GLU A 41 0.77 -1.21 24.76
N GLY A 42 -0.29 -0.56 24.26
CA GLY A 42 -0.17 0.46 23.24
C GLY A 42 -1.48 1.10 22.79
N VAL A 43 -1.37 2.22 22.10
CA VAL A 43 -2.47 2.99 21.51
C VAL A 43 -2.14 3.30 20.05
N ILE A 44 -2.99 2.81 19.13
CA ILE A 44 -2.85 3.08 17.70
C ILE A 44 -3.94 4.07 17.30
N SER A 45 -3.55 5.30 16.98
CA SER A 45 -4.44 6.35 16.46
C SER A 45 -4.77 6.07 15.01
N LEU A 46 -6.05 5.96 14.69
CA LEU A 46 -6.56 5.80 13.32
C LEU A 46 -7.02 7.17 12.79
N PRO A 47 -6.87 7.45 11.49
CA PRO A 47 -7.29 8.72 10.91
C PRO A 47 -8.82 8.82 10.89
N GLY A 48 -9.34 10.05 10.81
CA GLY A 48 -10.76 10.26 10.52
C GLY A 48 -11.13 9.65 9.16
N GLY A 49 -12.31 9.02 9.07
CA GLY A 49 -12.82 8.46 7.81
C GLY A 49 -12.58 6.96 7.60
N VAL A 50 -11.82 6.28 8.47
CA VAL A 50 -11.58 4.83 8.39
C VAL A 50 -12.89 4.01 8.42
N PHE A 51 -13.90 4.51 9.15
CA PHE A 51 -15.20 3.87 9.31
C PHE A 51 -16.32 4.52 8.49
N GLN A 52 -15.99 5.29 7.44
CA GLN A 52 -17.02 5.77 6.51
C GLN A 52 -17.71 4.57 5.81
N PRO A 53 -19.01 4.67 5.47
CA PRO A 53 -19.90 5.82 5.66
C PRO A 53 -20.52 5.93 7.06
N TYR A 54 -20.19 5.03 8.00
CA TYR A 54 -20.83 4.97 9.32
C TYR A 54 -20.47 6.15 10.23
N THR A 55 -19.20 6.53 10.25
CA THR A 55 -18.73 7.68 11.03
C THR A 55 -17.45 8.28 10.46
N GLY A 56 -17.36 9.60 10.50
CA GLY A 56 -16.14 10.35 10.20
C GLY A 56 -15.25 10.61 11.43
N VAL A 57 -15.70 10.20 12.62
CA VAL A 57 -15.00 10.46 13.89
C VAL A 57 -13.65 9.72 13.92
N LYS A 58 -12.63 10.39 14.45
CA LYS A 58 -11.31 9.81 14.69
C LYS A 58 -11.39 8.77 15.81
N THR A 59 -10.77 7.62 15.59
CA THR A 59 -10.84 6.46 16.49
C THR A 59 -9.44 5.97 16.82
N SER A 60 -9.31 5.15 17.85
CA SER A 60 -8.05 4.55 18.24
C SER A 60 -8.26 3.09 18.62
N ILE A 61 -7.24 2.27 18.38
CA ILE A 61 -7.15 0.90 18.91
C ILE A 61 -6.37 0.97 20.22
N LEU A 62 -7.05 0.68 21.33
CA LEU A 62 -6.45 0.58 22.65
C LEU A 62 -6.13 -0.88 22.95
N ILE A 63 -4.88 -1.17 23.29
CA ILE A 63 -4.39 -2.52 23.61
C ILE A 63 -3.97 -2.56 25.07
N PHE A 64 -4.58 -3.45 25.86
CA PHE A 64 -4.30 -3.58 27.28
C PHE A 64 -4.38 -5.03 27.77
N ARG A 65 -3.72 -5.28 28.91
CA ARG A 65 -3.68 -6.56 29.60
C ARG A 65 -4.17 -6.41 31.04
N LYS A 66 -5.10 -7.27 31.44
CA LYS A 66 -5.60 -7.28 32.81
C LYS A 66 -4.56 -7.87 33.76
N VAL A 67 -4.28 -7.16 34.85
CA VAL A 67 -3.35 -7.61 35.90
C VAL A 67 -4.06 -7.71 37.24
N THR A 68 -4.74 -6.65 37.66
CA THR A 68 -5.46 -6.62 38.93
C THR A 68 -6.84 -7.27 38.85
N ARG A 69 -7.24 -8.01 39.89
CA ARG A 69 -8.60 -8.54 40.00
C ARG A 69 -9.58 -7.45 40.44
N ARG A 70 -10.87 -7.65 40.13
CA ARG A 70 -11.92 -6.68 40.43
C ARG A 70 -12.09 -6.38 41.91
N ASP A 71 -11.99 -7.40 42.74
CA ASP A 71 -12.08 -7.35 44.20
C ASP A 71 -10.86 -6.69 44.86
N ASN A 72 -9.73 -6.61 44.13
CA ASN A 72 -8.48 -6.01 44.59
C ASN A 72 -8.25 -4.61 44.03
N LYS A 73 -9.25 -4.02 43.36
CA LYS A 73 -9.14 -2.64 42.84
C LYS A 73 -9.02 -1.66 43.98
N GLN A 74 -8.16 -0.67 43.81
CA GLN A 74 -7.89 0.33 44.83
C GLN A 74 -8.90 1.47 44.76
N THR A 75 -9.19 2.11 45.89
CA THR A 75 -9.96 3.35 45.92
C THR A 75 -9.12 4.51 45.44
N LEU A 76 -9.70 5.38 44.62
CA LEU A 76 -9.07 6.61 44.14
C LEU A 76 -9.27 7.76 45.14
N PRO A 77 -8.29 8.67 45.30
CA PRO A 77 -6.96 8.66 44.68
C PRO A 77 -5.98 7.76 45.45
N SER A 78 -5.41 6.77 44.77
CA SER A 78 -4.29 5.97 45.28
C SER A 78 -2.96 6.60 44.84
N ASN A 79 -1.99 6.73 45.74
CA ASN A 79 -0.61 7.09 45.43
C ASN A 79 0.19 5.93 44.84
N ALA A 80 -0.46 4.82 44.49
CA ALA A 80 0.15 3.66 43.89
C ALA A 80 0.94 4.02 42.62
N THR A 81 2.11 3.40 42.50
CA THR A 81 2.91 3.41 41.28
C THR A 81 2.09 2.80 40.14
N PRO A 82 2.01 3.45 38.97
CA PRO A 82 1.32 2.89 37.83
C PRO A 82 1.91 1.53 37.46
N LEU A 83 1.06 0.53 37.23
CA LEU A 83 1.53 -0.78 36.75
C LEU A 83 2.02 -0.72 35.30
N SER A 84 1.46 0.19 34.51
CA SER A 84 2.01 0.54 33.20
C SER A 84 3.22 1.45 33.40
N GLU A 85 4.42 1.01 33.01
CA GLU A 85 5.62 1.86 33.04
C GLU A 85 5.72 2.75 31.80
N HIS A 86 5.43 2.16 30.65
CA HIS A 86 5.50 2.81 29.34
C HIS A 86 4.31 2.43 28.48
N VAL A 87 3.90 3.34 27.60
CA VAL A 87 2.89 3.10 26.56
C VAL A 87 3.48 3.39 25.20
N TRP A 88 3.30 2.46 24.27
CA TRP A 88 3.69 2.63 22.87
C TRP A 88 2.55 3.25 22.07
N PHE A 89 2.84 4.31 21.32
CA PHE A 89 1.89 5.00 20.48
C PHE A 89 2.25 4.83 19.02
N TYR A 90 1.26 4.68 18.16
CA TYR A 90 1.44 4.68 16.71
C TYR A 90 0.36 5.52 16.04
N GLU A 91 0.73 6.36 15.08
CA GLU A 91 -0.22 7.13 14.29
C GLU A 91 -0.33 6.57 12.86
N VAL A 92 -1.50 6.01 12.56
CA VAL A 92 -1.89 5.61 11.21
C VAL A 92 -2.35 6.86 10.47
N GLU A 93 -1.75 7.11 9.32
CA GLU A 93 -2.18 8.14 8.38
C GLU A 93 -2.98 7.51 7.25
N GLU A 94 -2.52 6.36 6.74
CA GLU A 94 -3.15 5.67 5.62
C GLU A 94 -3.40 4.20 5.97
N ASP A 95 -4.60 3.70 5.69
CA ASP A 95 -5.03 2.34 6.01
C ASP A 95 -5.22 1.46 4.76
N GLY A 96 -4.78 1.94 3.60
CA GLY A 96 -4.93 1.26 2.31
C GLY A 96 -6.30 1.40 1.65
N TYR A 97 -7.19 2.29 2.13
CA TYR A 97 -8.51 2.55 1.53
C TYR A 97 -8.75 4.04 1.31
N SER A 98 -9.60 4.43 0.35
CA SER A 98 -10.04 5.82 0.25
C SER A 98 -10.74 6.26 1.54
N LYS A 99 -10.61 7.51 1.96
CA LYS A 99 -11.28 8.04 3.17
C LYS A 99 -12.68 8.60 2.90
N ASP A 100 -13.23 8.32 1.71
CA ASP A 100 -14.58 8.68 1.31
C ASP A 100 -15.60 7.60 1.69
N ALA A 101 -16.88 7.90 1.48
CA ALA A 101 -17.98 6.97 1.76
C ALA A 101 -17.89 5.63 1.01
N LYS A 102 -17.16 5.57 -0.10
CA LYS A 102 -17.04 4.34 -0.91
C LYS A 102 -16.01 3.37 -0.33
N ARG A 103 -15.01 3.87 0.41
CA ARG A 103 -13.92 3.06 0.99
C ARG A 103 -13.34 2.08 -0.04
N SER A 104 -12.91 2.61 -1.19
CA SER A 104 -12.31 1.83 -2.26
C SER A 104 -10.91 1.36 -1.84
N ALA A 105 -10.61 0.07 -2.00
CA ALA A 105 -9.29 -0.47 -1.71
C ALA A 105 -8.22 0.14 -2.64
N ARG A 106 -7.04 0.42 -2.08
CA ARG A 106 -5.89 1.00 -2.78
C ARG A 106 -4.67 0.08 -2.63
N PRO A 107 -4.69 -1.11 -3.25
CA PRO A 107 -3.58 -2.06 -3.15
C PRO A 107 -2.29 -1.44 -3.70
N GLY A 108 -1.16 -1.73 -3.06
CA GLY A 108 0.14 -1.17 -3.41
C GLY A 108 0.37 0.29 -2.98
N GLN A 109 -0.65 0.97 -2.46
CA GLN A 109 -0.45 2.26 -1.78
C GLN A 109 -0.10 2.04 -0.30
N GLN A 110 0.34 3.13 0.34
CA GLN A 110 0.70 3.14 1.74
C GLN A 110 -0.44 2.64 2.63
N ASN A 111 -0.12 1.66 3.47
CA ASN A 111 -1.00 1.14 4.50
C ASN A 111 -0.19 0.91 5.77
N ASP A 112 -0.25 1.88 6.67
CA ASP A 112 0.54 1.94 7.89
C ASP A 112 0.21 0.81 8.88
N LEU A 113 -0.92 0.10 8.71
CA LEU A 113 -1.30 -1.01 9.59
C LEU A 113 -0.31 -2.18 9.52
N TRP A 114 0.33 -2.39 8.36
CA TRP A 114 1.38 -3.40 8.21
C TRP A 114 2.65 -3.03 9.00
N ASP A 115 3.03 -1.77 8.93
CA ASP A 115 4.17 -1.22 9.67
C ASP A 115 3.92 -1.27 11.18
N ALA A 116 2.73 -0.81 11.62
CA ALA A 116 2.29 -0.86 13.00
C ALA A 116 2.31 -2.29 13.56
N LEU A 117 1.89 -3.28 12.77
CA LEU A 117 1.91 -4.69 13.18
C LEU A 117 3.32 -5.19 13.49
N GLU A 118 4.28 -4.97 12.59
CA GLU A 118 5.66 -5.46 12.76
C GLU A 118 6.37 -4.72 13.90
N LYS A 119 6.18 -3.40 14.00
CA LYS A 119 6.78 -2.61 15.08
C LYS A 119 6.16 -2.89 16.44
N PHE A 120 4.85 -3.15 16.49
CA PHE A 120 4.21 -3.57 17.75
C PHE A 120 4.73 -4.94 18.21
N LYS A 121 4.99 -5.88 17.31
CA LYS A 121 5.64 -7.16 17.66
C LYS A 121 7.05 -6.94 18.24
N ALA A 122 7.83 -6.06 17.62
CA ALA A 122 9.16 -5.71 18.12
C ALA A 122 9.09 -5.06 19.51
N TRP A 123 8.16 -4.12 19.72
CA TRP A 123 7.90 -3.50 21.02
C TRP A 123 7.52 -4.53 22.10
N ILE A 124 6.56 -5.42 21.83
CA ILE A 124 6.11 -6.41 22.82
C ILE A 124 7.20 -7.43 23.16
N SER A 125 8.08 -7.76 22.22
CA SER A 125 9.13 -8.76 22.44
C SER A 125 10.41 -8.19 23.07
N GLN A 126 10.76 -6.94 22.77
CA GLN A 126 12.08 -6.36 23.11
C GLN A 126 11.98 -5.03 23.89
N GLY A 127 10.77 -4.56 24.19
CA GLY A 127 10.54 -3.28 24.87
C GLY A 127 11.11 -2.10 24.10
N ARG A 128 11.70 -1.14 24.82
CA ARG A 128 12.21 0.13 24.24
C ARG A 128 13.24 -0.09 23.12
N SER A 129 14.10 -1.10 23.26
CA SER A 129 15.08 -1.44 22.22
C SER A 129 14.39 -1.87 20.92
N GLY A 130 13.29 -2.62 21.00
CA GLY A 130 12.47 -3.00 19.85
C GLY A 130 11.73 -1.83 19.21
N ALA A 131 11.28 -0.85 20.01
CA ALA A 131 10.68 0.37 19.48
C ALA A 131 11.70 1.28 18.76
N GLN A 132 12.98 1.19 19.07
CA GLN A 132 14.00 1.95 18.33
C GLN A 132 14.34 1.32 16.97
N LEU A 133 14.02 0.04 16.78
CA LEU A 133 14.21 -0.63 15.49
C LEU A 133 13.26 -0.04 14.44
N ASN A 134 13.80 0.30 13.27
CA ASN A 134 13.04 0.78 12.13
C ASN A 134 12.18 2.03 12.44
N GLU A 135 12.60 2.86 13.41
CA GLU A 135 11.85 4.04 13.87
C GLU A 135 11.43 4.95 12.70
N LYS A 136 12.36 5.21 11.79
CA LYS A 136 12.17 6.03 10.58
C LYS A 136 12.07 5.20 9.30
N THR A 137 11.54 3.99 9.40
CA THR A 137 11.34 3.11 8.25
C THR A 137 9.88 2.69 8.20
N LEU A 138 9.27 2.79 7.03
CA LEU A 138 7.95 2.26 6.73
C LEU A 138 8.09 0.87 6.14
N LEU A 139 7.48 -0.12 6.78
CA LEU A 139 7.45 -1.51 6.34
C LEU A 139 6.13 -1.81 5.65
N GLN A 140 6.19 -2.33 4.43
CA GLN A 140 5.02 -2.69 3.61
C GLN A 140 5.20 -4.08 2.99
N PRO A 141 4.11 -4.80 2.72
CA PRO A 141 4.16 -5.95 1.83
C PRO A 141 4.29 -5.48 0.38
N ARG A 142 4.83 -6.36 -0.46
CA ARG A 142 4.84 -6.15 -1.91
C ARG A 142 3.45 -6.46 -2.47
N PHE A 143 2.97 -5.58 -3.34
CA PHE A 143 1.83 -5.84 -4.21
C PHE A 143 2.30 -6.02 -5.64
N TYR A 144 1.70 -6.96 -6.35
CA TYR A 144 2.02 -7.23 -7.74
C TYR A 144 0.79 -7.80 -8.45
N THR A 145 0.69 -7.52 -9.73
CA THR A 145 -0.38 -8.07 -10.56
C THR A 145 0.12 -9.33 -11.23
N GLU A 146 -0.70 -10.38 -11.21
CA GLU A 146 -0.52 -11.58 -12.02
C GLU A 146 -1.79 -11.84 -12.80
N ARG A 147 -1.66 -12.52 -13.94
CA ARG A 147 -2.82 -12.96 -14.71
C ARG A 147 -3.15 -14.39 -14.36
N TRP A 148 -4.44 -14.62 -14.12
CA TRP A 148 -5.00 -15.90 -13.73
C TRP A 148 -6.05 -16.32 -14.74
N ARG A 149 -6.25 -17.61 -14.90
CA ARG A 149 -7.27 -18.14 -15.80
C ARG A 149 -7.97 -19.34 -15.20
N GLN A 150 -9.22 -19.52 -15.60
CA GLN A 150 -9.91 -20.76 -15.35
C GLN A 150 -9.37 -21.83 -16.33
N ALA A 151 -8.74 -22.86 -15.80
CA ALA A 151 -8.13 -23.92 -16.58
C ALA A 151 -9.16 -25.02 -16.91
N LEU A 152 -10.26 -24.61 -17.54
CA LEU A 152 -11.37 -25.49 -17.90
C LEU A 152 -11.39 -25.69 -19.42
N LEU A 153 -11.17 -26.92 -19.90
CA LEU A 153 -11.22 -27.22 -21.35
C LEU A 153 -12.66 -27.39 -21.88
N ARG A 154 -13.61 -27.78 -21.02
CA ARG A 154 -15.00 -28.02 -21.42
C ARG A 154 -15.97 -27.37 -20.45
N ASP A 155 -17.01 -26.76 -20.99
CA ASP A 155 -18.08 -26.17 -20.19
C ASP A 155 -19.02 -27.24 -19.57
N THR A 156 -20.03 -26.80 -18.83
CA THR A 156 -21.01 -27.68 -18.18
C THR A 156 -21.91 -28.44 -19.17
N ALA A 157 -21.91 -28.05 -20.45
CA ALA A 157 -22.63 -28.71 -21.53
C ALA A 157 -21.71 -29.60 -22.39
N ASP A 158 -20.49 -29.91 -21.89
CA ASP A 158 -19.46 -30.73 -22.55
C ASP A 158 -18.93 -30.13 -23.87
N LYS A 159 -19.14 -28.82 -24.10
CA LYS A 159 -18.58 -28.11 -25.25
C LYS A 159 -17.20 -27.58 -24.93
N LEU A 160 -16.32 -27.51 -25.93
CA LEU A 160 -15.01 -26.90 -25.76
C LEU A 160 -15.18 -25.42 -25.41
N THR A 161 -14.48 -25.00 -24.36
CA THR A 161 -14.25 -23.58 -24.06
C THR A 161 -13.21 -23.02 -25.03
N PRO A 162 -12.96 -21.70 -25.07
CA PRO A 162 -11.84 -21.15 -25.85
C PRO A 162 -10.49 -21.78 -25.49
N ALA A 163 -10.27 -22.05 -24.19
CA ALA A 163 -9.12 -22.81 -23.72
C ALA A 163 -9.10 -24.25 -24.27
N GLY A 164 -10.27 -24.90 -24.31
CA GLY A 164 -10.47 -26.20 -24.94
C GLY A 164 -10.09 -26.22 -26.41
N GLU A 165 -10.61 -25.27 -27.18
CA GLU A 165 -10.30 -25.12 -28.60
C GLU A 165 -8.80 -24.92 -28.84
N ALA A 166 -8.15 -24.11 -27.99
CA ALA A 166 -6.72 -23.84 -28.08
C ALA A 166 -5.84 -25.04 -27.68
N PHE A 167 -6.14 -25.70 -26.55
CA PHE A 167 -5.17 -26.55 -25.85
C PHE A 167 -5.59 -28.02 -25.70
N SER A 168 -6.84 -28.41 -25.98
CA SER A 168 -7.30 -29.80 -25.79
C SER A 168 -6.57 -30.84 -26.66
N ALA A 169 -5.92 -30.40 -27.73
CA ALA A 169 -5.12 -31.25 -28.62
C ALA A 169 -3.69 -31.49 -28.11
N LEU A 170 -3.27 -30.87 -27.01
CA LEU A 170 -1.94 -31.07 -26.43
C LEU A 170 -1.87 -32.41 -25.67
N ALA A 171 -0.68 -33.01 -25.64
CA ALA A 171 -0.47 -34.34 -25.08
C ALA A 171 -0.62 -34.40 -23.55
N ASP A 172 -0.38 -33.28 -22.86
CA ASP A 172 -0.55 -33.16 -21.40
C ASP A 172 -1.60 -32.09 -21.10
N THR A 173 -2.76 -32.55 -20.62
CA THR A 173 -3.85 -31.68 -20.18
C THR A 173 -4.08 -31.75 -18.67
N SER A 174 -3.17 -32.36 -17.90
CA SER A 174 -3.35 -32.58 -16.46
C SER A 174 -3.44 -31.27 -15.65
N MET A 175 -2.77 -30.24 -16.13
CA MET A 175 -2.84 -28.86 -15.65
C MET A 175 -4.18 -28.15 -15.93
N TRP A 176 -5.10 -28.77 -16.68
CA TRP A 176 -6.43 -28.23 -17.01
C TRP A 176 -7.54 -28.98 -16.27
N ASP A 177 -7.39 -29.08 -14.97
CA ASP A 177 -8.26 -29.83 -14.06
C ASP A 177 -9.53 -29.07 -13.62
N GLY A 178 -9.86 -27.97 -14.30
CA GLY A 178 -10.99 -27.11 -13.97
C GLY A 178 -10.74 -26.15 -12.81
N GLN A 179 -9.52 -26.10 -12.25
CA GLN A 179 -9.15 -25.11 -11.23
C GLN A 179 -8.76 -23.76 -11.85
N VAL A 180 -8.49 -22.79 -10.99
CA VAL A 180 -8.02 -21.46 -11.36
C VAL A 180 -6.52 -21.39 -11.10
N TRP A 181 -5.77 -21.08 -12.14
CA TRP A 181 -4.31 -21.11 -12.11
C TRP A 181 -3.73 -19.77 -12.54
N GLY A 182 -2.58 -19.40 -11.97
CA GLY A 182 -1.75 -18.33 -12.50
C GLY A 182 -1.22 -18.74 -13.88
N ILE A 183 -1.19 -17.81 -14.84
CA ILE A 183 -0.69 -18.07 -16.19
C ILE A 183 0.73 -18.65 -16.15
N ARG A 184 1.58 -18.19 -15.24
CA ARG A 184 2.96 -18.67 -15.12
C ARG A 184 3.06 -20.12 -14.64
N GLU A 185 2.07 -20.61 -13.89
CA GLU A 185 2.02 -22.01 -13.47
C GLU A 185 1.64 -22.91 -14.64
N LEU A 186 0.72 -22.44 -15.49
CA LEU A 186 0.36 -23.13 -16.72
C LEU A 186 1.44 -23.01 -17.81
N PHE A 187 2.07 -21.85 -17.91
CA PHE A 187 3.02 -21.51 -18.97
C PHE A 187 4.29 -20.92 -18.34
N PRO A 188 5.20 -21.78 -17.82
CA PRO A 188 6.40 -21.34 -17.09
C PRO A 188 7.34 -20.42 -17.87
N GLU A 189 7.26 -20.46 -19.19
CA GLU A 189 8.01 -19.59 -20.09
C GLU A 189 7.52 -18.14 -20.07
N LEU A 190 6.29 -17.86 -19.60
CA LEU A 190 5.75 -16.51 -19.52
C LEU A 190 6.13 -15.85 -18.18
N PRO A 191 6.47 -14.54 -18.21
CA PRO A 191 6.68 -13.79 -16.97
C PRO A 191 5.35 -13.66 -16.20
N ALA A 192 5.45 -13.52 -14.88
CA ALA A 192 4.28 -13.38 -14.00
C ALA A 192 3.54 -12.04 -14.22
N ASN A 193 4.28 -10.99 -14.56
CA ASN A 193 3.72 -9.67 -14.83
C ASN A 193 2.92 -9.71 -16.14
N PRO A 194 1.62 -9.36 -16.14
CA PRO A 194 0.78 -9.46 -17.33
C PRO A 194 1.27 -8.61 -18.50
N LYS A 195 1.79 -7.40 -18.25
CA LYS A 195 2.28 -6.51 -19.31
C LYS A 195 3.55 -7.04 -19.97
N GLU A 196 4.48 -7.57 -19.16
CA GLU A 196 5.69 -8.21 -19.68
C GLU A 196 5.35 -9.46 -20.50
N ALA A 197 4.34 -10.24 -20.07
CA ALA A 197 3.87 -11.41 -20.79
C ALA A 197 3.25 -11.02 -22.14
N GLU A 198 2.39 -10.00 -22.14
CA GLU A 198 1.81 -9.44 -23.36
C GLU A 198 2.87 -8.93 -24.34
N GLU A 199 3.86 -8.17 -23.87
CA GLU A 199 4.93 -7.64 -24.71
C GLU A 199 5.76 -8.76 -25.33
N LYS A 200 6.13 -9.77 -24.53
CA LYS A 200 6.87 -10.95 -25.00
C LYS A 200 6.10 -11.69 -26.10
N VAL A 201 4.81 -11.96 -25.89
CA VAL A 201 3.97 -12.68 -26.85
C VAL A 201 3.68 -11.84 -28.08
N ARG A 202 3.45 -10.52 -27.94
CA ARG A 202 3.26 -9.59 -29.07
C ARG A 202 4.49 -9.56 -29.97
N SER A 203 5.69 -9.48 -29.38
CA SER A 203 6.94 -9.47 -30.12
C SER A 203 7.16 -10.78 -30.89
N ALA A 204 7.05 -11.92 -30.20
CA ALA A 204 7.22 -13.23 -30.80
C ALA A 204 6.18 -13.51 -31.90
N SER A 205 4.88 -13.40 -31.56
CA SER A 205 3.77 -13.71 -32.47
C SER A 205 3.66 -12.71 -33.62
N GLY A 206 3.96 -11.43 -33.37
CA GLY A 206 3.89 -10.38 -34.39
C GLY A 206 4.87 -10.62 -35.53
N SER A 207 6.11 -11.02 -35.22
CA SER A 207 7.11 -11.34 -36.24
C SER A 207 6.66 -12.50 -37.13
N VAL A 208 6.15 -13.58 -36.53
CA VAL A 208 5.61 -14.74 -37.24
C VAL A 208 4.41 -14.36 -38.10
N LEU A 209 3.48 -13.55 -37.58
CA LEU A 209 2.30 -13.12 -38.34
C LEU A 209 2.65 -12.27 -39.55
N ILE A 210 3.68 -11.41 -39.46
CA ILE A 210 4.19 -10.67 -40.61
C ILE A 210 4.70 -11.63 -41.69
N GLU A 211 5.50 -12.63 -41.31
CA GLU A 211 5.99 -13.64 -42.24
C GLU A 211 4.83 -14.45 -42.87
N LEU A 212 3.84 -14.85 -42.09
CA LEU A 212 2.67 -15.58 -42.59
C LEU A 212 1.82 -14.74 -43.53
N ALA A 213 1.59 -13.46 -43.22
CA ALA A 213 0.88 -12.53 -44.09
C ALA A 213 1.59 -12.34 -45.44
N LEU A 214 2.92 -12.26 -45.40
CA LEU A 214 3.79 -12.15 -46.57
C LEU A 214 3.72 -13.42 -47.44
N GLN A 215 3.76 -14.60 -46.83
CA GLN A 215 3.57 -15.88 -47.52
C GLN A 215 2.17 -15.99 -48.13
N ALA A 216 1.13 -15.56 -47.40
CA ALA A 216 -0.25 -15.58 -47.88
C ALA A 216 -0.46 -14.68 -49.11
N LEU A 217 0.24 -13.54 -49.18
CA LEU A 217 0.14 -12.59 -50.29
C LEU A 217 1.12 -12.88 -51.44
N THR A 218 2.05 -13.82 -51.27
CA THR A 218 3.03 -14.18 -52.32
C THR A 218 2.36 -14.58 -53.65
N PRO A 219 1.26 -15.35 -53.69
CA PRO A 219 0.57 -15.63 -54.95
C PRO A 219 -0.03 -14.38 -55.62
N ALA A 220 -0.43 -13.36 -54.84
CA ALA A 220 -0.87 -12.08 -55.37
C ALA A 220 0.27 -11.35 -56.09
N ALA A 221 1.49 -11.45 -55.54
CA ALA A 221 2.68 -10.92 -56.17
C ALA A 221 2.92 -11.52 -57.55
N GLN A 222 2.83 -12.85 -57.65
CA GLN A 222 2.99 -13.55 -58.91
C GLN A 222 1.95 -13.10 -59.94
N LYS A 223 0.71 -12.90 -59.50
CA LYS A 223 -0.39 -12.43 -60.35
C LYS A 223 -0.17 -10.99 -60.82
N ALA A 224 0.24 -10.09 -59.93
CA ALA A 224 0.56 -8.70 -60.25
C ALA A 224 1.81 -8.58 -61.14
N TRP A 225 2.81 -9.42 -60.88
CA TRP A 225 4.00 -9.56 -61.73
C TRP A 225 3.58 -9.93 -63.16
N ASN A 226 2.88 -11.05 -63.32
CA ASN A 226 2.44 -11.52 -64.64
C ASN A 226 1.59 -10.48 -65.40
N ALA A 227 0.72 -9.76 -64.69
CA ALA A 227 -0.11 -8.70 -65.27
C ALA A 227 0.69 -7.47 -65.75
N THR A 228 1.91 -7.28 -65.26
CA THR A 228 2.75 -6.11 -65.56
C THR A 228 3.98 -6.43 -66.42
N ILE A 229 4.23 -7.71 -66.76
CA ILE A 229 5.38 -8.16 -67.58
C ILE A 229 5.48 -7.37 -68.90
N SER A 230 4.40 -7.24 -69.66
CA SER A 230 4.45 -6.60 -70.98
C SER A 230 4.81 -5.12 -70.92
N ALA A 231 4.34 -4.40 -69.89
CA ALA A 231 4.65 -2.99 -69.68
C ALA A 231 6.08 -2.77 -69.15
N ARG A 232 6.60 -3.72 -68.38
CA ARG A 232 8.00 -3.71 -67.89
C ARG A 232 9.01 -3.91 -69.02
N LEU A 233 8.70 -4.73 -70.01
CA LEU A 233 9.58 -5.02 -71.16
C LEU A 233 9.79 -3.80 -72.07
N VAL A 234 8.94 -2.79 -71.96
CA VAL A 234 8.99 -1.54 -72.77
C VAL A 234 9.46 -0.35 -71.92
N GLU A 235 9.86 -0.56 -70.65
CA GLU A 235 10.31 0.47 -69.69
C GLU A 235 9.29 1.59 -69.39
N GLU A 236 7.99 1.38 -69.64
CA GLU A 236 6.96 2.42 -69.50
C GLU A 236 6.17 2.36 -68.17
N ILE A 237 6.51 1.47 -67.23
CA ILE A 237 5.71 1.27 -66.01
C ILE A 237 6.17 2.12 -64.83
N THR A 238 5.24 2.84 -64.21
CA THR A 238 5.46 3.67 -63.02
C THR A 238 5.21 2.90 -61.71
N ASP A 239 5.76 3.40 -60.60
CA ASP A 239 5.54 2.81 -59.28
C ASP A 239 4.07 2.80 -58.87
N SER A 240 3.31 3.82 -59.29
CA SER A 240 1.86 3.89 -59.06
C SER A 240 1.11 2.74 -59.75
N GLU A 241 1.50 2.40 -60.98
CA GLU A 241 0.86 1.32 -61.75
C GLU A 241 1.19 -0.06 -61.18
N LEU A 242 2.41 -0.25 -60.67
CA LEU A 242 2.81 -1.46 -59.94
C LEU A 242 2.00 -1.63 -58.65
N ILE A 243 1.86 -0.56 -57.87
CA ILE A 243 1.08 -0.56 -56.63
C ILE A 243 -0.41 -0.83 -56.92
N ASP A 244 -0.97 -0.25 -57.98
CA ASP A 244 -2.37 -0.48 -58.35
C ASP A 244 -2.63 -1.91 -58.84
N ALA A 245 -1.70 -2.49 -59.60
CA ALA A 245 -1.75 -3.90 -60.00
C ALA A 245 -1.72 -4.82 -58.77
N TRP A 246 -0.85 -4.53 -57.80
CA TRP A 246 -0.80 -5.23 -56.52
C TRP A 246 -2.10 -5.12 -55.73
N LYS A 247 -2.63 -3.90 -55.52
CA LYS A 247 -3.88 -3.66 -54.78
C LYS A 247 -5.05 -4.45 -55.36
N LYS A 248 -5.10 -4.65 -56.68
CA LYS A 248 -6.12 -5.49 -57.34
C LYS A 248 -5.86 -6.98 -57.12
N ALA A 249 -4.62 -7.43 -57.20
CA ALA A 249 -4.25 -8.84 -57.04
C ALA A 249 -4.33 -9.34 -55.59
N ALA A 250 -4.02 -8.49 -54.60
CA ALA A 250 -3.90 -8.86 -53.20
C ALA A 250 -5.24 -9.10 -52.48
N LYS A 251 -6.30 -8.39 -52.87
CA LYS A 251 -7.64 -8.45 -52.24
C LYS A 251 -8.15 -9.87 -51.92
N PRO A 252 -8.21 -10.84 -52.85
CA PRO A 252 -8.71 -12.18 -52.55
C PRO A 252 -7.84 -12.93 -51.54
N PHE A 253 -6.53 -12.76 -51.58
CA PHE A 253 -5.58 -13.43 -50.68
C PHE A 253 -5.61 -12.79 -49.28
N GLU A 254 -5.73 -11.47 -49.21
CA GLU A 254 -5.98 -10.75 -47.95
C GLU A 254 -7.28 -11.21 -47.28
N ALA A 255 -8.37 -11.35 -48.07
CA ALA A 255 -9.64 -11.84 -47.56
C ALA A 255 -9.54 -13.29 -47.05
N GLN A 256 -8.78 -14.15 -47.74
CA GLN A 256 -8.52 -15.52 -47.31
C GLN A 256 -7.71 -15.58 -46.00
N PHE A 257 -6.64 -14.80 -45.89
CA PHE A 257 -5.84 -14.72 -44.67
C PHE A 257 -6.67 -14.20 -43.48
N LYS A 258 -7.47 -13.14 -43.70
CA LYS A 258 -8.41 -12.63 -42.69
C LYS A 258 -9.43 -13.68 -42.27
N LYS A 259 -9.90 -14.53 -43.19
CA LYS A 259 -10.83 -15.61 -42.88
C LYS A 259 -10.16 -16.65 -41.96
N LEU A 260 -8.97 -17.13 -42.32
CA LEU A 260 -8.21 -18.08 -41.49
C LEU A 260 -7.91 -17.50 -40.11
N ALA A 261 -7.48 -16.24 -40.04
CA ALA A 261 -7.22 -15.57 -38.77
C ALA A 261 -8.49 -15.40 -37.91
N ARG A 262 -9.66 -15.23 -38.52
CA ARG A 262 -10.95 -15.16 -37.81
C ARG A 262 -11.40 -16.51 -37.28
N GLU A 263 -11.07 -17.60 -37.95
CA GLU A 263 -11.35 -18.96 -37.45
C GLU A 263 -10.61 -19.21 -36.12
N MET A 264 -9.40 -18.64 -35.97
CA MET A 264 -8.64 -18.69 -34.72
C MET A 264 -9.27 -17.90 -33.58
N GLU A 265 -10.26 -17.03 -33.84
CA GLU A 265 -10.95 -16.30 -32.77
C GLU A 265 -11.69 -17.22 -31.78
N ALA A 266 -11.91 -18.49 -32.16
CA ALA A 266 -12.45 -19.51 -31.27
C ALA A 266 -11.53 -19.83 -30.07
N PHE A 267 -10.23 -19.52 -30.15
CA PHE A 267 -9.27 -19.80 -29.08
C PHE A 267 -9.28 -18.76 -27.96
N PHE A 268 -9.97 -17.62 -28.18
CA PHE A 268 -9.90 -16.50 -27.25
C PHE A 268 -11.23 -16.27 -26.53
N GLU A 269 -11.13 -15.90 -25.25
CA GLU A 269 -12.25 -15.39 -24.49
C GLU A 269 -12.77 -14.07 -25.10
N LYS A 270 -14.10 -13.93 -25.18
CA LYS A 270 -14.74 -12.80 -25.86
C LYS A 270 -14.92 -11.59 -24.96
N GLU A 271 -14.99 -11.81 -23.65
CA GLU A 271 -15.24 -10.80 -22.63
C GLU A 271 -14.09 -10.82 -21.63
N ASP A 272 -13.71 -9.65 -21.12
CA ASP A 272 -12.78 -9.47 -20.00
C ASP A 272 -11.39 -10.10 -20.16
N SER A 273 -10.94 -10.36 -21.40
CA SER A 273 -9.59 -10.87 -21.68
C SER A 273 -8.87 -10.15 -22.84
N PRO A 274 -7.55 -9.91 -22.75
CA PRO A 274 -6.85 -9.10 -23.75
C PRO A 274 -6.45 -9.88 -25.01
N ALA A 275 -6.41 -11.22 -25.00
CA ALA A 275 -5.80 -11.99 -26.08
C ALA A 275 -6.51 -11.81 -27.43
N LEU A 276 -7.85 -11.78 -27.45
CA LEU A 276 -8.62 -11.55 -28.69
C LEU A 276 -8.30 -10.18 -29.31
N SER A 277 -8.19 -9.15 -28.48
CA SER A 277 -7.84 -7.79 -28.91
C SER A 277 -6.41 -7.77 -29.45
N ILE A 278 -5.47 -8.37 -28.72
CA ILE A 278 -4.06 -8.52 -29.13
C ILE A 278 -3.98 -9.24 -30.49
N TRP A 279 -4.68 -10.36 -30.66
CA TRP A 279 -4.71 -11.12 -31.90
C TRP A 279 -5.18 -10.27 -33.08
N LYS A 280 -6.31 -9.58 -32.93
CA LYS A 280 -6.87 -8.69 -33.96
C LYS A 280 -5.91 -7.58 -34.34
N ASP A 281 -5.26 -6.96 -33.36
CA ASP A 281 -4.26 -5.92 -33.56
C ASP A 281 -3.01 -6.43 -34.27
N LEU A 282 -2.51 -7.61 -33.90
CA LEU A 282 -1.35 -8.23 -34.53
C LEU A 282 -1.64 -8.60 -35.99
N VAL A 283 -2.79 -9.23 -36.27
CA VAL A 283 -3.20 -9.59 -37.64
C VAL A 283 -3.37 -8.35 -38.51
N LYS A 284 -4.00 -7.30 -37.96
CA LYS A 284 -4.18 -6.01 -38.64
C LYS A 284 -2.82 -5.37 -38.95
N THR A 285 -1.93 -5.32 -37.96
CA THR A 285 -0.58 -4.75 -38.10
C THR A 285 0.22 -5.53 -39.13
N ALA A 286 0.24 -6.86 -39.05
CA ALA A 286 0.95 -7.72 -39.99
C ALA A 286 0.54 -7.47 -41.45
N LEU A 287 -0.78 -7.41 -41.71
CA LEU A 287 -1.30 -7.10 -43.04
C LEU A 287 -0.94 -5.68 -43.49
N ALA A 288 -0.95 -4.69 -42.59
CA ALA A 288 -0.58 -3.33 -42.93
C ALA A 288 0.92 -3.22 -43.27
N GLU A 289 1.80 -3.90 -42.53
CA GLU A 289 3.24 -3.89 -42.76
C GLU A 289 3.61 -4.45 -44.13
N VAL A 290 3.08 -5.64 -44.49
CA VAL A 290 3.40 -6.30 -45.77
C VAL A 290 2.78 -5.60 -46.99
N GLN A 291 1.85 -4.67 -46.77
CA GLN A 291 1.19 -3.88 -47.81
C GLN A 291 1.82 -2.50 -48.00
N ARG A 292 2.84 -2.12 -47.20
CA ARG A 292 3.54 -0.85 -47.38
C ARG A 292 4.22 -0.79 -48.76
N ASP A 293 4.13 0.36 -49.42
CA ASP A 293 4.62 0.56 -50.79
C ASP A 293 6.09 0.14 -50.95
N VAL A 294 6.96 0.42 -49.97
CA VAL A 294 8.37 0.01 -49.98
C VAL A 294 8.52 -1.51 -50.08
N TYR A 295 7.72 -2.26 -49.32
CA TYR A 295 7.78 -3.72 -49.32
C TYR A 295 7.21 -4.29 -50.62
N VAL A 296 6.05 -3.78 -51.05
CA VAL A 296 5.38 -4.18 -52.30
C VAL A 296 6.27 -3.93 -53.50
N LEU A 297 6.87 -2.74 -53.61
CA LEU A 297 7.77 -2.39 -54.71
C LEU A 297 9.05 -3.25 -54.69
N GLY A 298 9.62 -3.51 -53.50
CA GLY A 298 10.76 -4.41 -53.36
C GLY A 298 10.45 -5.83 -53.87
N LEU A 299 9.28 -6.35 -53.52
CA LEU A 299 8.84 -7.68 -53.92
C LEU A 299 8.48 -7.77 -55.40
N LEU A 300 7.86 -6.71 -55.95
CA LEU A 300 7.53 -6.63 -57.38
C LEU A 300 8.71 -6.29 -58.28
N ARG A 301 9.86 -5.84 -57.75
CA ARG A 301 11.08 -5.56 -58.54
C ARG A 301 12.12 -6.69 -58.47
N GLY A 302 11.88 -7.72 -57.64
CA GLY A 302 12.80 -8.86 -57.49
C GLY A 302 12.84 -9.78 -58.72
N ASN A 303 14.00 -10.39 -59.00
CA ASN A 303 14.22 -11.19 -60.21
C ASN A 303 13.80 -12.68 -60.09
N GLN A 304 13.17 -13.09 -58.98
CA GLN A 304 12.74 -14.48 -58.78
C GLN A 304 11.35 -14.56 -58.13
N PRO A 305 10.52 -15.53 -58.56
CA PRO A 305 9.23 -15.78 -57.93
C PRO A 305 9.44 -16.38 -56.52
N PRO A 306 8.85 -15.80 -55.47
CA PRO A 306 8.99 -16.34 -54.13
C PRO A 306 8.25 -17.68 -54.01
N LYS A 307 8.84 -18.65 -53.31
CA LYS A 307 8.15 -19.90 -52.98
C LYS A 307 7.07 -19.60 -51.96
N ALA A 308 5.80 -19.78 -52.33
CA ALA A 308 4.67 -19.60 -51.45
C ALA A 308 4.44 -20.86 -50.60
N MET A 309 4.15 -20.66 -49.32
CA MET A 309 3.55 -21.71 -48.48
C MET A 309 2.15 -22.08 -49.01
N THR A 310 1.70 -23.30 -48.72
CA THR A 310 0.32 -23.67 -49.03
C THR A 310 -0.64 -23.02 -48.02
N VAL A 311 -1.91 -22.89 -48.41
CA VAL A 311 -2.97 -22.37 -47.51
C VAL A 311 -3.09 -23.23 -46.24
N HIS A 312 -2.87 -24.54 -46.38
CA HIS A 312 -2.86 -25.48 -45.26
C HIS A 312 -1.74 -25.17 -44.27
N ASP A 313 -0.51 -25.04 -44.75
CA ASP A 313 0.66 -24.76 -43.89
C ASP A 313 0.54 -23.40 -43.20
N ILE A 314 -0.08 -22.42 -43.87
CA ILE A 314 -0.39 -21.11 -43.26
C ILE A 314 -1.42 -21.28 -42.14
N GLY A 315 -2.46 -22.09 -42.35
CA GLY A 315 -3.48 -22.40 -41.35
C GLY A 315 -2.91 -23.10 -40.10
N GLU A 316 -2.01 -24.06 -40.29
CA GLU A 316 -1.33 -24.74 -39.18
C GLU A 316 -0.46 -23.78 -38.37
N LYS A 317 0.38 -22.97 -39.04
CA LYS A 317 1.20 -21.98 -38.32
C LYS A 317 0.38 -20.86 -37.67
N LEU A 318 -0.75 -20.46 -38.27
CA LEU A 318 -1.69 -19.55 -37.63
C LEU A 318 -2.28 -20.16 -36.36
N THR A 319 -2.57 -21.47 -36.38
CA THR A 319 -3.06 -22.21 -35.20
C THR A 319 -2.02 -22.20 -34.08
N GLU A 320 -0.75 -22.51 -34.39
CA GLU A 320 0.36 -22.46 -33.43
C GLU A 320 0.53 -21.05 -32.84
N THR A 321 0.53 -20.04 -33.70
CA THR A 321 0.69 -18.64 -33.28
C THR A 321 -0.49 -18.16 -32.45
N ALA A 322 -1.72 -18.54 -32.83
CA ALA A 322 -2.92 -18.20 -32.07
C ALA A 322 -2.93 -18.85 -30.69
N ARG A 323 -2.42 -20.09 -30.55
CA ARG A 323 -2.24 -20.74 -29.24
C ARG A 323 -1.30 -19.96 -28.33
N GLU A 324 -0.18 -19.46 -28.86
CA GLU A 324 0.74 -18.60 -28.09
C GLU A 324 0.06 -17.33 -27.58
N VAL A 325 -0.78 -16.71 -28.42
CA VAL A 325 -1.58 -15.55 -27.99
C VAL A 325 -2.65 -15.97 -26.97
N ALA A 326 -3.28 -17.14 -27.12
CA ALA A 326 -4.33 -17.65 -26.24
C ALA A 326 -3.80 -18.04 -24.84
N LYS A 327 -2.47 -18.15 -24.67
CA LYS A 327 -1.87 -18.28 -23.34
C LYS A 327 -2.15 -17.06 -22.46
N LEU A 328 -2.31 -15.88 -23.07
CA LEU A 328 -2.57 -14.60 -22.39
C LEU A 328 -4.02 -14.43 -21.92
N ASP A 329 -4.91 -15.36 -22.25
CA ASP A 329 -6.29 -15.31 -21.79
C ASP A 329 -6.39 -15.47 -20.27
N GLY A 330 -7.44 -14.88 -19.71
CA GLY A 330 -7.70 -14.78 -18.28
C GLY A 330 -7.89 -13.34 -17.81
N PHE A 331 -7.83 -13.16 -16.50
CA PHE A 331 -8.10 -11.93 -15.76
C PHE A 331 -6.94 -11.56 -14.83
N ASP A 332 -6.73 -10.25 -14.66
CA ASP A 332 -5.66 -9.73 -13.82
C ASP A 332 -6.10 -9.69 -12.35
N VAL A 333 -5.26 -10.23 -11.47
CA VAL A 333 -5.45 -10.24 -10.02
C VAL A 333 -4.30 -9.51 -9.36
N THR A 334 -4.61 -8.60 -8.45
CA THR A 334 -3.61 -7.95 -7.60
C THR A 334 -3.38 -8.79 -6.35
N LEU A 335 -2.18 -9.36 -6.25
CA LEU A 335 -1.74 -10.19 -5.14
C LEU A 335 -0.89 -9.37 -4.15
N ARG A 336 -0.81 -9.88 -2.93
CA ARG A 336 0.00 -9.33 -1.82
C ARG A 336 0.95 -10.42 -1.33
N SER A 337 2.22 -10.08 -1.15
CA SER A 337 3.18 -10.97 -0.49
C SER A 337 2.76 -11.28 0.95
N LEU A 338 3.16 -12.45 1.45
CA LEU A 338 3.01 -12.79 2.86
C LEU A 338 4.01 -12.02 3.73
N ALA A 339 5.23 -11.82 3.23
CA ALA A 339 6.26 -11.04 3.89
C ALA A 339 5.98 -9.53 3.81
N ILE A 340 6.36 -8.81 4.86
CA ILE A 340 6.35 -7.35 4.96
C ILE A 340 7.81 -6.90 4.87
N ASP A 341 8.36 -6.89 3.66
CA ASP A 341 9.79 -6.77 3.38
C ASP A 341 10.15 -5.53 2.53
N GLN A 342 9.16 -4.75 2.13
CA GLN A 342 9.39 -3.48 1.45
C GLN A 342 9.64 -2.40 2.50
N ALA A 343 10.88 -1.92 2.56
CA ALA A 343 11.29 -0.87 3.48
C ALA A 343 11.47 0.45 2.73
N THR A 344 10.83 1.51 3.23
CA THR A 344 10.95 2.88 2.71
C THR A 344 11.36 3.81 3.84
N GLU A 345 12.30 4.72 3.60
CA GLU A 345 12.71 5.72 4.60
C GLU A 345 11.60 6.76 4.83
N LEU A 346 11.40 7.13 6.09
CA LEU A 346 10.47 8.17 6.52
C LEU A 346 11.21 9.40 7.03
N SER A 347 10.65 10.58 6.78
CA SER A 347 11.15 11.83 7.34
C SER A 347 10.96 11.91 8.87
N ALA A 348 9.88 11.33 9.38
CA ALA A 348 9.53 11.31 10.79
C ALA A 348 9.06 9.92 11.23
N ALA A 349 9.26 9.61 12.52
CA ALA A 349 8.77 8.38 13.12
C ALA A 349 7.24 8.38 13.18
N LYS A 350 6.62 7.22 12.95
CA LYS A 350 5.16 7.06 13.10
C LYS A 350 4.76 6.51 14.48
N HIS A 351 5.74 6.15 15.29
CA HIS A 351 5.54 5.62 16.62
C HIS A 351 6.55 6.18 17.62
N TRP A 352 6.18 6.16 18.89
CA TRP A 352 6.99 6.62 20.00
C TRP A 352 6.56 5.92 21.29
N VAL A 353 7.42 5.96 22.30
CA VAL A 353 7.16 5.36 23.61
C VAL A 353 7.18 6.46 24.66
N VAL A 354 6.17 6.48 25.53
CA VAL A 354 6.02 7.51 26.56
C VAL A 354 5.99 6.85 27.93
N SER A 355 6.72 7.43 28.89
CA SER A 355 6.68 7.05 30.30
C SER A 355 5.33 7.42 30.91
N VAL A 356 4.76 6.50 31.70
CA VAL A 356 3.50 6.78 32.38
C VAL A 356 3.72 7.76 33.53
N ARG A 357 4.72 7.47 34.36
CA ARG A 357 5.25 8.37 35.39
C ARG A 357 6.71 8.64 35.09
N ASP A 358 7.08 9.90 35.09
CA ASP A 358 8.47 10.34 35.05
C ASP A 358 8.64 11.55 35.96
N TRP A 359 9.76 11.65 36.67
CA TRP A 359 9.92 12.65 37.72
C TRP A 359 10.56 13.92 37.19
N ALA A 360 9.99 15.07 37.52
CA ALA A 360 10.59 16.34 37.16
C ALA A 360 11.92 16.54 37.90
N ARG A 361 12.87 17.16 37.21
CA ARG A 361 14.15 17.50 37.82
C ARG A 361 13.98 18.70 38.77
N ASN A 362 14.19 18.43 40.06
CA ASN A 362 14.35 19.42 41.10
C ASN A 362 15.79 19.40 41.62
N ASP A 363 16.58 20.42 41.29
CA ASP A 363 17.98 20.53 41.73
C ASP A 363 18.13 21.12 43.15
N GLU A 364 17.06 21.71 43.69
CA GLU A 364 17.03 22.34 45.02
C GLU A 364 16.68 21.36 46.14
N TRP A 365 16.15 20.18 45.81
CA TRP A 365 15.78 19.17 46.78
C TRP A 365 16.99 18.70 47.61
N GLN A 366 16.79 18.51 48.91
CA GLN A 366 17.78 17.96 49.82
C GLN A 366 17.19 16.78 50.58
N SER A 367 17.98 15.72 50.80
CA SER A 367 17.58 14.61 51.66
C SER A 367 17.46 15.05 53.13
N GLU A 368 16.71 14.30 53.94
CA GLU A 368 16.50 14.61 55.37
C GLU A 368 17.81 14.68 56.16
N ASP A 369 18.84 13.93 55.75
CA ASP A 369 20.18 13.95 56.34
C ASP A 369 21.09 15.05 55.75
N GLY A 370 20.61 15.81 54.76
CA GLY A 370 21.33 16.87 54.06
C GLY A 370 22.50 16.39 53.19
N GLN A 371 22.67 15.07 53.00
CA GLN A 371 23.82 14.51 52.27
C GLN A 371 23.63 14.51 50.75
N LEU A 372 22.38 14.41 50.29
CA LEU A 372 22.04 14.39 48.88
C LEU A 372 21.41 15.71 48.49
N ILE A 373 21.92 16.31 47.42
CA ILE A 373 21.38 17.51 46.78
C ILE A 373 20.92 17.12 45.37
N GLY A 374 19.73 17.57 45.01
CA GLY A 374 19.08 17.29 43.74
C GLY A 374 18.33 15.95 43.72
N SER A 375 17.19 15.96 43.05
CA SER A 375 16.29 14.82 42.82
C SER A 375 16.89 13.72 41.94
N HIS A 376 17.88 14.05 41.09
CA HIS A 376 18.49 13.12 40.14
C HIS A 376 19.99 12.95 40.42
N ASP A 377 20.55 11.80 40.03
CA ASP A 377 21.98 11.53 40.10
C ASP A 377 22.75 12.08 38.87
N ALA A 378 24.06 11.82 38.83
CA ALA A 378 24.94 12.33 37.78
C ALA A 378 24.64 11.72 36.40
N ASP A 379 24.05 10.52 36.37
CA ASP A 379 23.64 9.82 35.16
C ASP A 379 22.21 10.22 34.72
N GLY A 380 21.55 11.09 35.49
CA GLY A 380 20.21 11.58 35.22
C GLY A 380 19.11 10.64 35.68
N TRP A 381 19.39 9.68 36.55
CA TRP A 381 18.35 8.82 37.14
C TRP A 381 17.77 9.45 38.39
N VAL A 382 16.45 9.33 38.56
CA VAL A 382 15.78 9.81 39.77
C VAL A 382 16.27 9.04 41.00
N ARG A 383 16.59 9.77 42.06
CA ARG A 383 17.06 9.18 43.32
C ARG A 383 15.90 8.49 44.04
N PRO A 384 16.07 7.23 44.51
CA PRO A 384 15.03 6.53 45.27
C PRO A 384 14.57 7.28 46.53
N SER A 385 15.48 8.00 47.19
CA SER A 385 15.18 8.83 48.37
C SER A 385 14.24 9.98 48.06
N TYR A 386 14.41 10.64 46.91
CA TYR A 386 13.51 11.69 46.43
C TYR A 386 12.11 11.12 46.16
N VAL A 387 12.04 10.01 45.44
CA VAL A 387 10.77 9.31 45.13
C VAL A 387 10.03 8.94 46.42
N GLN A 388 10.71 8.36 47.40
CA GLN A 388 10.10 8.00 48.70
C GLN A 388 9.55 9.23 49.44
N ALA A 389 10.32 10.33 49.48
CA ALA A 389 9.88 11.56 50.12
C ALA A 389 8.63 12.15 49.45
N MET A 390 8.60 12.22 48.11
CA MET A 390 7.46 12.76 47.38
C MET A 390 6.21 11.88 47.47
N LEU A 391 6.37 10.55 47.50
CA LEU A 391 5.25 9.62 47.70
C LEU A 391 4.69 9.70 49.13
N ALA A 392 5.53 9.98 50.13
CA ALA A 392 5.12 10.19 51.51
C ALA A 392 4.35 11.51 51.70
N ASP A 393 4.78 12.59 51.01
CA ASP A 393 4.07 13.88 50.99
C ASP A 393 2.76 13.83 50.16
N GLY A 394 2.64 12.82 49.30
CA GLY A 394 1.50 12.62 48.42
C GLY A 394 1.59 13.45 47.15
N LEU A 395 1.29 12.83 46.01
CA LEU A 395 1.39 13.47 44.69
C LEU A 395 0.19 14.35 44.33
N TYR A 396 -0.95 14.11 44.95
CA TYR A 396 -2.20 14.78 44.64
C TYR A 396 -2.62 15.69 45.79
N ASP A 397 -3.24 16.81 45.46
CA ASP A 397 -3.89 17.67 46.42
C ASP A 397 -5.23 17.08 46.91
N ASP A 398 -5.88 17.76 47.86
CA ASP A 398 -7.17 17.35 48.43
C ASP A 398 -8.31 17.30 47.40
N LYS A 399 -8.12 17.93 46.23
CA LYS A 399 -9.06 17.92 45.10
C LYS A 399 -8.75 16.83 44.08
N GLY A 400 -7.68 16.06 44.28
CA GLY A 400 -7.22 15.01 43.40
C GLY A 400 -6.44 15.49 42.17
N ALA A 401 -6.04 16.76 42.13
CA ALA A 401 -5.16 17.32 41.11
C ALA A 401 -3.69 17.03 41.44
N LEU A 402 -2.88 16.74 40.43
CA LEU A 402 -1.44 16.51 40.62
C LEU A 402 -0.77 17.81 41.08
N LYS A 403 0.06 17.75 42.12
CA LYS A 403 0.85 18.90 42.56
C LYS A 403 1.86 19.31 41.49
N ASP A 404 1.98 20.61 41.26
CA ASP A 404 2.84 21.18 40.21
C ASP A 404 4.34 20.88 40.44
N GLY A 405 5.06 20.68 39.34
CA GLY A 405 6.52 20.54 39.34
C GLY A 405 7.07 19.23 39.90
N LEU A 406 6.21 18.24 40.19
CA LEU A 406 6.65 16.93 40.68
C LEU A 406 7.02 15.95 39.55
N LEU A 407 6.22 15.90 38.50
CA LEU A 407 6.39 14.97 37.38
C LEU A 407 6.77 15.71 36.10
N ASP A 408 7.48 15.03 35.20
CA ASP A 408 7.80 15.54 33.88
C ASP A 408 6.48 15.88 33.14
N PRO A 409 6.34 17.11 32.59
CA PRO A 409 5.10 17.56 31.94
C PRO A 409 4.74 16.75 30.68
N ASP A 410 5.67 15.98 30.12
CA ASP A 410 5.47 15.12 28.96
C ASP A 410 5.11 13.68 29.32
N CYS A 411 5.14 13.30 30.61
CA CYS A 411 4.70 11.98 31.06
C CYS A 411 3.15 11.89 31.13
N ILE A 412 2.62 10.66 31.02
CA ILE A 412 1.16 10.47 30.88
C ILE A 412 0.39 10.91 32.13
N GLU A 413 0.93 10.65 33.32
CA GLU A 413 0.30 11.00 34.60
C GLU A 413 0.24 12.53 34.81
N ALA A 414 1.27 13.27 34.40
CA ALA A 414 1.28 14.74 34.45
C ALA A 414 0.22 15.35 33.51
N ARG A 415 -0.08 14.68 32.40
CA ARG A 415 -1.11 15.09 31.45
C ARG A 415 -2.47 14.49 31.76
N GLU A 416 -2.83 14.43 33.03
CA GLU A 416 -4.13 13.92 33.50
C GLU A 416 -4.46 12.52 32.94
N TRP A 417 -3.45 11.65 32.83
CA TRP A 417 -3.58 10.28 32.29
C TRP A 417 -4.00 10.25 30.82
N ASN A 418 -3.68 11.25 30.01
CA ASN A 418 -4.10 11.34 28.61
C ASN A 418 -3.46 10.23 27.77
N LEU A 419 -4.26 9.57 26.93
CA LEU A 419 -3.82 8.48 26.07
C LEU A 419 -4.05 8.78 24.58
N SER A 420 -4.33 10.03 24.21
CA SER A 420 -4.34 10.44 22.80
C SER A 420 -2.91 10.52 22.28
N ALA A 421 -2.63 9.78 21.20
CA ALA A 421 -1.31 9.73 20.58
C ALA A 421 -0.82 11.15 20.21
N GLY A 422 -1.70 11.98 19.64
CA GLY A 422 -1.34 13.31 19.14
C GLY A 422 -0.74 14.26 20.20
N GLN A 423 -1.02 14.03 21.48
CA GLN A 423 -0.44 14.82 22.58
C GLN A 423 1.05 14.56 22.77
N TYR A 424 1.51 13.34 22.48
CA TYR A 424 2.88 12.89 22.73
C TYR A 424 3.71 12.77 21.46
N LYS A 425 3.14 13.13 20.31
CA LYS A 425 3.84 13.05 19.03
C LYS A 425 5.11 13.91 19.10
N PRO A 426 6.30 13.33 18.85
CA PRO A 426 7.55 14.08 18.86
C PRO A 426 7.46 15.26 17.88
N PHE A 427 7.82 16.43 18.37
CA PHE A 427 7.73 17.65 17.58
C PHE A 427 8.89 17.71 16.57
N ASP A 428 8.58 17.79 15.28
CA ASP A 428 9.58 17.93 14.22
C ASP A 428 9.68 19.39 13.78
N PHE A 429 10.74 20.06 14.24
CA PHE A 429 11.03 21.46 13.90
C PHE A 429 11.22 21.70 12.40
N THR A 430 11.53 20.67 11.61
CA THR A 430 11.73 20.80 10.17
C THR A 430 10.42 20.93 9.39
N GLN A 431 9.30 20.55 9.99
CA GLN A 431 7.97 20.61 9.38
C GLN A 431 7.23 21.93 9.59
N LEU A 432 7.80 22.85 10.39
CA LEU A 432 7.35 24.23 10.49
C LEU A 432 7.61 24.97 9.16
N LYS A 433 6.74 24.74 8.17
CA LYS A 433 6.55 25.64 7.02
C LYS A 433 5.76 26.86 7.50
N SER A 434 6.38 27.64 8.37
CA SER A 434 5.93 28.98 8.69
C SER A 434 6.75 29.94 7.83
N ASP A 435 6.08 30.88 7.15
CA ASP A 435 6.77 32.01 6.50
C ASP A 435 7.58 32.85 7.50
N LYS A 436 7.30 32.66 8.80
CA LYS A 436 8.07 33.22 9.92
C LYS A 436 9.03 32.19 10.49
N SER A 437 10.27 32.59 10.69
CA SER A 437 11.28 31.75 11.33
C SER A 437 10.89 31.36 12.76
N VAL A 438 11.43 30.24 13.27
CA VAL A 438 11.21 29.81 14.67
C VAL A 438 11.64 30.91 15.65
N ALA A 439 12.67 31.69 15.32
CA ALA A 439 13.10 32.85 16.11
C ALA A 439 12.03 33.95 16.18
N GLU A 440 11.29 34.19 15.10
CA GLU A 440 10.17 35.14 15.09
C GLU A 440 8.97 34.63 15.89
N LEU A 441 8.68 33.32 15.86
CA LEU A 441 7.63 32.74 16.69
C LEU A 441 7.97 32.88 18.19
N ILE A 442 9.19 32.52 18.57
CA ILE A 442 9.70 32.70 19.94
C ILE A 442 9.67 34.18 20.33
N GLY A 443 10.09 35.08 19.43
CA GLY A 443 10.04 36.53 19.65
C GLY A 443 8.61 37.04 19.85
N THR A 444 7.65 36.56 19.05
CA THR A 444 6.24 36.94 19.16
C THR A 444 5.64 36.45 20.48
N LEU A 445 6.00 35.25 20.90
CA LEU A 445 5.53 34.65 22.15
C LEU A 445 6.07 35.44 23.35
N LYS A 446 7.36 35.78 23.34
CA LYS A 446 8.00 36.61 24.36
C LYS A 446 7.38 38.01 24.47
N THR A 447 7.06 38.64 23.33
CA THR A 447 6.36 39.93 23.33
C THR A 447 4.96 39.80 23.92
N THR A 448 4.24 38.74 23.57
CA THR A 448 2.89 38.48 24.09
C THR A 448 2.90 38.25 25.60
N GLU A 449 3.87 37.48 26.11
CA GLU A 449 4.09 37.28 27.55
C GLU A 449 4.37 38.61 28.26
N GLN A 450 5.23 39.45 27.68
CA GLN A 450 5.51 40.78 28.23
C GLN A 450 4.27 41.68 28.26
N ASP A 451 3.41 41.61 27.24
CA ASP A 451 2.16 42.35 27.19
C ASP A 451 1.15 41.86 28.25
N ILE A 452 1.10 40.55 28.51
CA ILE A 452 0.30 39.97 29.60
C ILE A 452 0.81 40.47 30.95
N ILE A 453 2.13 40.43 31.18
CA ILE A 453 2.75 40.93 32.42
C ILE A 453 2.44 42.41 32.62
N ASN A 454 2.64 43.24 31.59
CA ASN A 454 2.31 44.67 31.66
C ASN A 454 0.82 44.92 31.90
N GLY A 455 -0.06 44.07 31.38
CA GLY A 455 -1.50 44.11 31.64
C GLY A 455 -1.85 43.77 33.08
N LEU A 456 -1.19 42.75 33.65
CA LEU A 456 -1.33 42.36 35.06
C LEU A 456 -0.81 43.46 35.99
N ASP A 457 0.32 44.09 35.68
CA ASP A 457 0.87 45.21 36.45
C ASP A 457 -0.07 46.43 36.44
N LYS A 458 -0.71 46.72 35.31
CA LYS A 458 -1.75 47.77 35.23
C LYS A 458 -2.96 47.43 36.07
N LEU A 459 -3.43 46.18 36.03
CA LEU A 459 -4.54 45.73 36.87
C LEU A 459 -4.18 45.82 38.35
N LEU A 460 -2.95 45.47 38.73
CA LEU A 460 -2.44 45.61 40.08
C LEU A 460 -2.41 47.08 40.52
N ALA A 461 -1.90 47.98 39.68
CA ALA A 461 -1.87 49.43 39.97
C ALA A 461 -3.27 50.04 40.13
N MET A 462 -4.24 49.60 39.32
CA MET A 462 -5.65 50.00 39.44
C MET A 462 -6.28 49.51 40.75
N VAL A 463 -5.96 48.29 41.19
CA VAL A 463 -6.45 47.74 42.47
C VAL A 463 -5.79 48.42 43.68
N GLU A 464 -4.54 48.86 43.54
CA GLU A 464 -3.80 49.58 44.58
C GLU A 464 -4.08 51.10 44.62
N GLY A 465 -4.91 51.62 43.71
CA GLY A 465 -5.31 53.03 43.67
C GLY A 465 -4.18 53.99 43.28
N ARG A 466 -3.20 53.51 42.51
CA ARG A 466 -2.08 54.29 41.98
C ARG A 466 -2.26 54.42 40.47
N GLU A 467 -2.93 55.48 40.02
CA GLU A 467 -2.95 55.86 38.59
C GLU A 467 -1.79 56.80 38.23
#